data_AF-A0A950XGV3-F1
#
_entry.id   AF-A0A950XGV3-F1
#
_cell.length_a   1.000
_cell.length_b   1.000
_cell.length_c   1.000
_cell.angle_alpha   90.00
_cell.angle_beta   90.00
_cell.angle_gamma   90.00
#
_symmetry.space_group_name_H-M   'P 1'
#
loop_
_entity.id
_entity.type
_entity.pdbx_description
1 polymer ?
#
loop_
_entity_poly.entity_id
_entity_poly.type
_entity_poly.pdbx_seq_one_letter_code
_entity_poly.pdbx_strand_id
1 'polypeptide(L)'
;MKSSKLRIGALTALFALFFALVGAGTALALQNHMLSARSSLNTALSELQQAQPDKGGHRNNAINYTKQAIAQVSLGIQFAK
;
A
#
# COMPACT_ATOMS: atom_id res chain seq x y z
N MET A 1 -31.40 11.82 40.21
CA MET A 1 -30.48 12.54 39.27
C MET A 1 -29.15 11.78 38.99
N LYS A 2 -29.06 10.45 39.20
CA LYS A 2 -27.82 9.65 38.94
C LYS A 2 -27.79 8.94 37.58
N SER A 3 -28.96 8.71 36.95
CA SER A 3 -29.12 7.92 35.72
C SER A 3 -28.85 8.68 34.41
N SER A 4 -28.81 10.02 34.42
CA SER A 4 -28.56 10.86 33.23
C SER A 4 -27.08 10.88 32.80
N LYS A 5 -26.14 10.89 33.76
CA LYS A 5 -24.70 10.93 33.49
C LYS A 5 -24.16 9.64 32.86
N LEU A 6 -24.74 8.50 33.23
CA LEU A 6 -24.43 7.18 32.65
C LEU A 6 -24.84 7.07 31.17
N ARG A 7 -25.98 7.66 30.78
CA ARG A 7 -26.45 7.64 29.39
C ARG A 7 -25.61 8.54 28.49
N ILE A 8 -25.18 9.70 29.00
CA ILE A 8 -24.30 10.62 28.28
C ILE A 8 -22.88 10.03 28.12
N GLY A 9 -22.37 9.34 29.14
CA GLY A 9 -21.10 8.59 29.05
C GLY A 9 -21.16 7.44 28.04
N ALA A 10 -22.27 6.69 27.99
CA ALA A 10 -22.45 5.61 27.02
C ALA A 10 -22.54 6.14 25.56
N LEU A 11 -23.25 7.24 25.33
CA LEU A 11 -23.39 7.84 24.00
C LEU A 11 -22.08 8.43 23.47
N THR A 12 -21.29 9.07 24.34
CA THR A 12 -19.98 9.62 23.95
C THR A 12 -18.96 8.51 23.64
N ALA A 13 -18.97 7.42 24.40
CA ALA A 13 -18.14 6.25 24.11
C ALA A 13 -18.52 5.59 22.77
N LEU A 14 -19.81 5.47 22.47
CA LEU A 14 -20.28 4.93 21.20
C LEU A 14 -19.85 5.80 20.00
N PHE A 15 -19.95 7.12 20.17
CA PHE A 15 -19.59 8.09 19.13
C PHE A 15 -18.07 8.10 18.86
N ALA A 16 -17.25 8.01 19.91
CA ALA A 16 -15.80 7.90 19.79
C ALA A 16 -15.37 6.59 19.11
N LEU A 17 -16.02 5.46 19.42
CA LEU A 17 -15.75 4.18 18.78
C LEU A 17 -16.10 4.20 17.28
N PHE A 18 -17.20 4.85 16.91
CA PHE A 18 -17.61 5.00 15.52
C PHE A 18 -16.59 5.82 14.70
N PHE A 19 -16.06 6.91 15.27
CA PHE A 19 -15.04 7.73 14.63
C PHE A 19 -13.67 7.03 14.52
N ALA A 20 -13.28 6.24 15.52
CA ALA A 20 -12.03 5.46 15.48
C ALA A 20 -12.04 4.40 14.36
N LEU A 21 -13.20 3.81 14.06
CA LEU A 21 -13.34 2.78 13.01
C LEU A 21 -13.30 3.37 11.59
N VAL A 22 -13.82 4.59 11.39
CA VAL A 22 -13.88 5.22 10.05
C VAL A 22 -12.52 5.83 9.64
N GLY A 23 -11.73 6.33 10.59
CA GLY A 23 -10.44 7.00 10.30
C GLY A 23 -9.30 6.07 9.87
N ALA A 24 -9.33 4.79 10.23
CA ALA A 24 -8.24 3.84 9.94
C ALA A 24 -8.21 3.33 8.48
N GLY A 25 -9.30 3.49 7.72
CA GLY A 25 -9.44 2.87 6.41
C GLY A 25 -8.61 3.51 5.28
N THR A 26 -8.33 4.82 5.35
CA THR A 26 -7.71 5.55 4.24
C THR A 26 -6.21 5.29 4.10
N ALA A 27 -5.49 5.17 5.21
CA ALA A 27 -4.07 4.82 5.21
C ALA A 27 -3.81 3.40 4.69
N LEU A 28 -4.73 2.46 4.98
CA LEU A 28 -4.65 1.07 4.53
C LEU A 28 -4.87 0.95 3.01
N ALA A 29 -5.79 1.73 2.44
CA ALA A 29 -6.09 1.69 1.00
C ALA A 29 -4.94 2.21 0.12
N LEU A 30 -4.27 3.29 0.53
CA LEU A 30 -3.16 3.88 -0.25
C LEU A 30 -1.91 2.99 -0.30
N GLN A 31 -1.57 2.29 0.79
CA GLN A 31 -0.48 1.31 0.76
C GLN A 31 -0.79 0.13 -0.18
N ASN A 32 -2.07 -0.21 -0.35
CA ASN A 32 -2.47 -1.37 -1.15
C ASN A 32 -2.05 -1.22 -2.63
N HIS A 33 -2.09 -0.01 -3.19
CA HIS A 33 -1.63 0.25 -4.55
C HIS A 33 -0.11 0.11 -4.70
N MET A 34 0.67 0.60 -3.73
CA MET A 34 2.13 0.47 -3.76
C MET A 34 2.56 -1.00 -3.62
N LEU A 35 1.91 -1.75 -2.74
CA LEU A 35 2.13 -3.20 -2.61
C LEU A 35 1.80 -3.96 -3.90
N SER A 36 0.66 -3.62 -4.52
CA SER A 36 0.23 -4.20 -5.80
C SER A 36 1.21 -3.86 -6.93
N ALA A 37 1.64 -2.60 -7.03
CA ALA A 37 2.61 -2.15 -8.03
C ALA A 37 3.94 -2.91 -7.89
N ARG A 38 4.44 -3.09 -6.66
CA ARG A 38 5.65 -3.89 -6.41
C ARG A 38 5.47 -5.34 -6.87
N SER A 39 4.31 -5.95 -6.63
CA SER A 39 4.01 -7.30 -7.09
C SER A 39 4.08 -7.38 -8.63
N SER A 40 3.38 -6.48 -9.33
CA SER A 40 3.38 -6.42 -10.79
C SER A 40 4.77 -6.20 -11.39
N LEU A 41 5.59 -5.35 -10.76
CA LEU A 41 6.97 -5.12 -11.20
C LEU A 41 7.86 -6.37 -11.03
N ASN A 42 7.68 -7.16 -9.97
CA ASN A 42 8.42 -8.42 -9.79
C ASN A 42 8.01 -9.45 -10.84
N THR A 43 6.73 -9.56 -11.16
CA THR A 43 6.25 -10.39 -12.27
C THR A 43 6.89 -9.95 -13.58
N ALA A 44 6.84 -8.64 -13.90
CA ALA A 44 7.45 -8.10 -15.11
C ALA A 44 8.97 -8.38 -15.18
N LEU A 45 9.68 -8.29 -14.05
CA LEU A 45 11.10 -8.61 -13.98
C LEU A 45 11.37 -10.09 -14.34
N SER A 46 10.56 -11.01 -13.80
CA SER A 46 10.65 -12.44 -14.13
C SER A 46 10.45 -12.69 -15.63
N GLU A 47 9.40 -12.11 -16.21
CA GLU A 47 9.11 -12.23 -17.65
C GLU A 47 10.26 -11.69 -18.51
N LEU A 48 10.83 -10.53 -18.14
CA LEU A 48 11.96 -9.93 -18.86
C LEU A 48 13.25 -10.76 -18.74
N GLN A 49 13.46 -11.46 -17.62
CA GLN A 49 14.60 -12.36 -17.44
C GLN A 49 14.48 -13.62 -18.28
N GLN A 50 13.27 -14.13 -18.48
CA GLN A 50 12.99 -15.29 -19.33
C GLN A 50 12.95 -14.95 -20.82
N ALA A 51 12.61 -13.71 -21.16
CA ALA A 51 12.52 -13.26 -22.54
C ALA A 51 13.87 -13.40 -23.29
N GLN A 52 13.84 -14.09 -24.42
CA GLN A 52 14.89 -14.04 -25.44
C GLN A 52 14.28 -13.49 -26.75
N PRO A 53 15.04 -12.84 -27.64
CA PRO A 53 16.39 -12.25 -27.50
C PRO A 53 16.36 -10.85 -26.85
N ASP A 54 17.53 -10.24 -26.64
CA ASP A 54 17.71 -8.88 -26.06
C ASP A 54 17.13 -7.73 -26.91
N LYS A 55 16.62 -8.04 -28.12
CA LYS A 55 15.97 -7.11 -29.08
C LYS A 55 16.64 -5.74 -29.12
N GLY A 56 17.92 -5.68 -29.50
CA GLY A 56 18.67 -4.42 -29.61
C GLY A 56 19.07 -3.78 -28.27
N GLY A 57 19.13 -4.56 -27.18
CA GLY A 57 19.47 -4.07 -25.83
C GLY A 57 18.25 -3.64 -25.00
N HIS A 58 17.05 -3.62 -25.59
CA HIS A 58 15.84 -3.16 -24.91
C HIS A 58 15.46 -4.05 -23.74
N ARG A 59 15.69 -5.36 -23.79
CA ARG A 59 15.38 -6.26 -22.66
C ARG A 59 16.28 -5.94 -21.46
N ASN A 60 17.58 -5.82 -21.67
CA ASN A 60 18.52 -5.42 -20.61
C ASN A 60 18.17 -4.05 -20.02
N ASN A 61 17.84 -3.07 -20.86
CA ASN A 61 17.40 -1.75 -20.39
C ASN A 61 16.11 -1.84 -19.57
N ALA A 62 15.11 -2.60 -20.02
CA ALA A 62 13.85 -2.82 -19.31
C ALA A 62 14.06 -3.50 -17.95
N ILE A 63 14.97 -4.48 -17.86
CA ILE A 63 15.36 -5.11 -16.58
C ILE A 63 15.92 -4.06 -15.63
N ASN A 64 16.82 -3.20 -16.11
CA ASN A 64 17.44 -2.16 -15.28
C ASN A 64 16.39 -1.17 -14.74
N TYR A 65 15.50 -0.67 -15.61
CA TYR A 65 14.44 0.26 -15.21
C TYR A 65 13.45 -0.39 -14.24
N THR A 66 13.06 -1.65 -14.48
CA THR A 66 12.17 -2.39 -13.58
C THR A 66 12.78 -2.54 -12.18
N LYS A 67 14.08 -2.86 -12.09
CA LYS A 67 14.77 -2.94 -10.80
C LYS A 67 14.80 -1.60 -10.06
N GLN A 68 15.04 -0.50 -10.77
CA GLN A 68 15.01 0.84 -10.17
C GLN A 68 13.61 1.20 -9.66
N ALA A 69 12.57 0.88 -10.42
CA ALA A 69 11.17 1.09 -10.01
C ALA A 69 10.82 0.27 -8.76
N ILE A 70 11.22 -1.01 -8.68
CA ILE A 70 11.01 -1.86 -7.50
C ILE A 70 11.66 -1.23 -6.25
N ALA A 71 12.87 -0.68 -6.39
CA ALA A 71 13.57 -0.02 -5.29
C ALA A 71 12.78 1.21 -4.79
N GLN A 72 12.36 2.10 -5.70
CA GLN A 72 11.60 3.30 -5.34
C GLN A 72 10.24 2.98 -4.69
N VAL A 73 9.50 2.00 -5.23
CA VAL A 73 8.23 1.55 -4.63
C VAL A 73 8.47 0.97 -3.24
N SER A 74 9.54 0.18 -3.06
CA SER A 74 9.87 -0.39 -1.74
C SER A 74 10.27 0.68 -0.73
N LEU A 75 10.95 1.74 -1.15
CA LEU A 75 11.23 2.91 -0.31
C LEU A 75 9.93 3.63 0.08
N GLY A 76 9.02 3.86 -0.87
CA GLY A 76 7.72 4.48 -0.60
C GLY A 76 6.85 3.68 0.37
N ILE A 77 6.85 2.34 0.26
CA ILE A 77 6.16 1.45 1.23
C ILE A 77 6.79 1.58 2.63
N GLN A 78 8.11 1.64 2.72
CA GLN A 78 8.82 1.78 4.00
C GLN A 78 8.58 3.14 4.65
N PHE A 79 8.53 4.21 3.87
CA PHE A 79 8.24 5.56 4.37
C PHE A 79 6.83 5.67 4.96
N ALA A 80 5.88 4.92 4.40
CA ALA A 80 4.48 4.93 4.85
C ALA A 80 4.19 3.96 6.01
N LYS A 81 5.17 3.17 6.48
CA LYS A 81 5.05 2.29 7.65
C LYS A 81 5.26 3.07 8.95
#